data_AF-A0A9D8PHX8-F1
#
_entry.id   AF-A0A9D8PHX8-F1
#
_cell.length_a   1.000
_cell.length_b   1.000
_cell.length_c   1.000
_cell.angle_alpha   90.00
_cell.angle_beta   90.00
_cell.angle_gamma   90.00
#
_symmetry.space_group_name_H-M   'P 1'
#
loop_
_entity.id
_entity.type
_entity.pdbx_description
1 polymer ?
#
loop_
_entity_poly.entity_id
_entity_poly.type
_entity_poly.pdbx_seq_one_letter_code
_entity_poly.pdbx_strand_id
1 'polypeptide(L)'
;ARGIDVLNISHVINYDMPDSTDAYTHRIGRTGRVDKTGDAFTLVTAEDTAMVQALERVLNARLERRKLQGFDYAAPAPQREFVGSPLRSRRSAVGRKRRNNQ
;
A
#
# COMPACT_ATOMS: atom_id res chain seq x y z
N ALA A 1 -13.46 5.98 -7.72
CA ALA A 1 -13.33 4.92 -6.71
C ALA A 1 -14.41 3.87 -6.97
N ARG A 2 -14.05 2.60 -7.25
CA ARG A 2 -15.02 1.51 -7.22
C ARG A 2 -15.16 1.10 -5.76
N GLY A 3 -16.26 1.49 -5.12
CA GLY A 3 -16.54 1.14 -3.74
C GLY A 3 -16.81 -0.35 -3.64
N ILE A 4 -15.86 -1.10 -3.09
CA ILE A 4 -16.16 -2.43 -2.56
C ILE A 4 -16.98 -2.16 -1.30
N ASP A 5 -18.28 -2.40 -1.38
CA ASP A 5 -19.20 -2.26 -0.24
C ASP A 5 -19.20 -3.58 0.54
N VAL A 6 -18.20 -3.72 1.41
CA VAL A 6 -18.15 -4.83 2.37
C VAL A 6 -18.77 -4.32 3.66
N LEU A 7 -19.95 -4.83 3.99
CA LEU A 7 -20.61 -4.55 5.26
C LEU A 7 -19.79 -5.14 6.40
N ASN A 8 -19.70 -4.41 7.53
CA ASN A 8 -19.14 -4.88 8.80
C ASN A 8 -17.65 -5.25 8.79
N ILE A 9 -16.79 -4.42 8.21
CA ILE A 9 -15.34 -4.57 8.41
C ILE A 9 -15.01 -4.28 9.87
N SER A 10 -14.44 -5.26 10.57
CA SER A 10 -13.99 -5.13 11.95
C SER A 10 -12.59 -4.54 12.05
N HIS A 11 -11.72 -4.87 11.10
CA HIS A 11 -10.32 -4.47 11.11
C HIS A 11 -9.86 -3.97 9.74
N VAL A 12 -9.08 -2.91 9.74
CA VAL A 12 -8.35 -2.42 8.56
C VAL A 12 -6.86 -2.56 8.82
N ILE A 13 -6.15 -3.23 7.92
CA ILE A 13 -4.69 -3.39 7.99
C ILE A 13 -4.08 -2.70 6.77
N ASN A 14 -3.38 -1.59 7.01
CA ASN A 14 -2.52 -0.97 6.00
C ASN A 14 -1.21 -1.74 5.98
N TYR A 15 -0.98 -2.51 4.92
CA TYR A 15 0.27 -3.25 4.73
C TYR A 15 1.47 -2.32 4.50
N ASP A 16 1.25 -1.24 3.75
CA ASP A 16 2.19 -0.15 3.57
C ASP A 16 1.58 1.16 4.09
N MET A 17 2.43 2.06 4.59
CA MET A 17 2.03 3.38 5.03
C MET A 17 1.38 4.14 3.86
N PRO A 18 0.16 4.70 4.02
CA PRO A 18 -0.44 5.51 2.97
C PRO A 18 0.35 6.81 2.73
N ASP A 19 0.54 7.17 1.46
CA ASP A 19 1.30 8.36 1.02
C ASP A 19 0.69 9.70 1.49
N SER A 20 -0.56 9.69 1.98
CA SER A 20 -1.25 10.87 2.47
C SER A 20 -2.22 10.56 3.60
N THR A 21 -2.46 11.56 4.46
CA THR A 21 -3.44 11.48 5.54
C THR A 21 -4.87 11.29 5.03
N ASP A 22 -5.19 11.86 3.87
CA ASP A 22 -6.48 11.68 3.23
C ASP A 22 -6.68 10.23 2.79
N ALA A 23 -5.66 9.62 2.16
CA ALA A 23 -5.69 8.22 1.79
C ALA A 23 -5.80 7.31 3.03
N TYR A 24 -5.08 7.63 4.12
CA TYR A 24 -5.21 6.92 5.38
C TYR A 24 -6.64 6.97 5.92
N THR A 25 -7.23 8.17 6.04
CA THR A 25 -8.60 8.38 6.54
C THR A 25 -9.63 7.62 5.71
N HIS A 26 -9.52 7.66 4.38
CA HIS A 26 -10.41 6.95 3.47
C HIS A 26 -10.35 5.41 3.62
N ARG A 27 -9.16 4.87 3.94
CA ARG A 27 -8.96 3.44 4.19
C ARG A 27 -9.50 3.02 5.56
N ILE A 28 -9.21 3.77 6.62
CA ILE A 28 -9.69 3.39 7.96
C ILE A 28 -11.20 3.64 8.13
N GLY A 29 -11.80 4.57 7.37
CA GLY A 29 -13.26 4.79 7.32
C GLY A 29 -14.08 3.61 6.76
N ARG A 30 -13.43 2.46 6.50
CA ARG A 30 -14.06 1.18 6.21
C ARG A 30 -14.50 0.43 7.47
N THR A 31 -13.88 0.67 8.62
CA THR A 31 -14.23 0.08 9.93
C THR A 31 -14.90 1.12 10.86
N GLY A 32 -15.34 0.70 12.05
CA GLY A 32 -15.76 1.61 13.13
C GLY A 32 -16.98 2.51 12.83
N ARG A 33 -17.95 2.00 12.07
CA ARG A 33 -19.19 2.73 11.74
C ARG A 33 -20.24 2.53 12.83
N VAL A 34 -21.05 3.58 13.09
CA VAL A 34 -22.22 3.67 14.00
C VAL A 34 -22.42 2.47 14.93
N ASP A 35 -22.22 2.70 16.23
CA ASP A 35 -22.38 1.74 17.34
C ASP A 35 -21.44 0.52 17.32
N LYS A 36 -20.51 0.43 16.36
CA LYS A 36 -19.50 -0.62 16.30
C LYS A 36 -18.10 -0.05 16.47
N THR A 37 -17.32 -0.66 17.36
CA THR A 37 -15.88 -0.43 17.46
C THR A 37 -15.18 -1.13 16.31
N GLY A 38 -14.05 -0.58 15.87
CA GLY A 38 -13.26 -1.13 14.79
C GLY A 38 -11.81 -0.69 14.90
N ASP A 39 -10.89 -1.59 14.59
CA ASP A 39 -9.47 -1.35 14.77
C ASP A 39 -8.76 -1.11 13.44
N ALA A 40 -7.79 -0.21 13.45
CA ALA A 40 -6.95 0.09 12.30
C ALA A 40 -5.48 -0.09 12.68
N PHE A 41 -4.78 -0.95 11.95
CA PHE A 41 -3.34 -1.19 12.11
C PHE A 41 -2.61 -0.77 10.85
N THR A 42 -1.44 -0.16 11.00
CA THR A 42 -0.55 0.16 9.89
C THR A 42 0.81 -0.44 10.18
N LEU A 43 1.31 -1.24 9.24
CA LEU A 43 2.69 -1.71 9.28
C LEU A 43 3.58 -0.58 8.75
N VAL A 44 4.67 -0.31 9.44
CA VAL A 44 5.58 0.78 9.12
C VAL A 44 7.02 0.29 9.15
N THR A 45 7.82 0.84 8.25
CA THR A 45 9.26 0.69 8.19
C THR A 45 9.94 1.94 8.74
N ALA A 46 11.28 1.92 8.82
CA ALA A 46 12.04 3.10 9.23
C ALA A 46 11.85 4.29 8.28
N GLU A 47 11.65 4.02 6.99
CA GLU A 47 11.50 5.03 5.93
C GLU A 47 10.18 5.81 6.06
N ASP A 48 9.16 5.23 6.68
CA ASP A 48 7.83 5.82 6.83
C ASP A 48 7.74 6.88 7.95
N THR A 49 8.83 7.11 8.68
CA THR A 49 8.85 7.98 9.87
C THR A 49 8.29 9.38 9.60
N ALA A 50 8.62 9.97 8.44
CA ALA A 50 8.14 11.31 8.08
C ALA A 50 6.62 11.33 7.85
N MET A 51 6.07 10.29 7.21
CA MET A 51 4.63 10.15 6.96
C MET A 51 3.87 9.93 8.27
N VAL A 52 4.40 9.10 9.16
CA VAL A 52 3.80 8.86 10.48
C VAL A 52 3.72 10.17 11.27
N GLN A 53 4.80 10.96 11.30
CA GLN A 53 4.79 12.26 11.99
C GLN A 53 3.79 13.24 11.38
N ALA A 54 3.66 13.28 10.05
CA ALA A 54 2.66 14.11 9.39
C ALA A 54 1.24 13.69 9.77
N LEU A 55 0.98 12.38 9.83
CA LEU A 55 -0.31 11.83 10.23
C LEU A 55 -0.63 12.17 11.70
N GLU A 56 0.31 11.97 12.63
CA GLU A 56 0.15 12.30 14.06
C GLU A 56 -0.18 13.78 14.29
N ARG A 57 0.44 14.69 13.51
CA ARG A 57 0.15 16.13 13.57
C ARG A 57 -1.28 16.45 13.16
N VAL A 58 -1.78 15.82 12.09
CA VAL A 58 -3.16 16.05 11.61
C VAL A 58 -4.19 15.44 12.55
N LEU A 59 -3.90 14.26 13.10
CA LEU A 59 -4.75 13.60 14.09
C LEU A 59 -4.69 14.27 15.47
N ASN A 60 -3.73 15.16 15.69
CA ASN A 60 -3.43 15.79 16.98
C ASN A 60 -3.26 14.76 18.12
N ALA A 61 -2.72 13.60 17.78
CA ALA A 61 -2.54 12.47 18.69
C ALA A 61 -1.35 11.63 18.25
N ARG A 62 -0.67 10.99 19.22
CA ARG A 62 0.36 10.01 18.91
C ARG A 62 -0.24 8.66 18.63
N LEU A 63 0.24 8.01 17.58
CA LEU A 63 -0.17 6.66 17.26
C LEU A 63 0.58 5.68 18.16
N GLU A 64 -0.14 4.71 18.71
CA GLU A 64 0.46 3.66 19.53
C GLU A 64 1.40 2.82 18.67
N ARG A 65 2.64 2.66 19.12
CA ARG A 65 3.65 1.82 18.46
C ARG A 65 3.73 0.49 19.19
N ARG A 66 3.35 -0.58 18.50
CA ARG A 66 3.47 -1.95 19.02
C ARG A 66 4.56 -2.70 18.27
N LYS A 67 5.39 -3.43 19.02
CA LYS A 67 6.29 -4.45 18.47
C LYS A 67 5.76 -5.83 18.86
N LEU A 68 5.88 -6.79 17.94
CA LEU A 68 5.49 -8.16 18.19
C LEU A 68 6.61 -8.86 18.97
N GLN A 69 6.21 -9.57 20.04
CA GLN A 69 7.14 -10.38 20.80
C GLN A 69 7.65 -11.54 19.93
N GLY A 70 8.96 -11.81 19.97
CA GLY A 70 9.59 -12.88 19.20
C GLY A 70 9.82 -12.58 17.72
N PHE A 71 9.49 -11.38 17.23
CA PHE A 71 9.84 -10.97 15.86
C PHE A 71 11.22 -10.31 15.83
N ASP A 72 12.11 -10.80 14.97
CA ASP A 72 13.44 -10.21 14.77
C ASP A 72 13.36 -9.05 13.76
N TYR A 73 13.35 -7.82 14.27
CA TYR A 73 13.35 -6.60 13.46
C TYR A 73 14.74 -6.22 12.91
N ALA A 74 15.81 -6.90 13.33
CA ALA A 74 17.16 -6.70 12.81
C ALA A 74 17.50 -7.67 11.67
N ALA A 75 16.68 -8.70 11.45
CA ALA A 75 16.83 -9.60 10.33
C ALA A 75 16.81 -8.82 9.00
N PRO A 76 17.73 -9.09 8.06
CA PRO A 76 17.73 -8.44 6.77
C PRO A 76 16.43 -8.78 6.02
N ALA A 77 15.91 -7.79 5.28
CA ALA A 77 14.77 -8.03 4.41
C ALA A 77 15.07 -9.22 3.47
N PRO A 78 14.13 -10.15 3.29
CA PRO A 78 14.33 -11.24 2.34
C PRO A 78 14.66 -10.64 0.97
N GLN A 79 15.62 -11.25 0.29
CA GLN A 79 15.95 -10.84 -1.08
C GLN A 79 14.67 -10.96 -1.90
N ARG A 80 14.18 -9.84 -2.43
CA ARG A 80 13.04 -9.84 -3.35
C ARG A 80 13.46 -10.65 -4.55
N GLU A 81 12.96 -11.89 -4.66
CA GLU A 81 13.03 -12.62 -5.91
C GLU A 81 12.29 -11.78 -6.95
N PHE A 82 13.04 -11.18 -7.86
CA PHE A 82 12.45 -10.60 -9.06
C PHE A 82 11.83 -11.77 -9.84
N VAL A 83 10.56 -12.06 -9.57
CA VAL A 83 9.71 -12.82 -10.49
C VAL A 83 9.47 -11.88 -11.66
N GLY A 84 10.47 -11.80 -12.53
CA GLY A 84 10.42 -10.98 -13.73
C GLY A 84 9.15 -11.32 -14.48
N SER A 85 8.18 -10.41 -14.48
CA SER A 85 7.16 -10.44 -15.52
C SER A 85 7.93 -10.27 -16.82
N PRO A 86 7.88 -11.24 -17.76
CA PRO A 86 8.63 -11.13 -18.99
C PRO A 86 8.15 -9.84 -19.67
N LEU A 87 9.06 -8.86 -19.76
CA LEU A 87 8.86 -7.71 -20.61
C LEU A 87 8.56 -8.31 -21.98
N ARG A 88 7.29 -8.19 -22.39
CA ARG A 88 6.83 -8.70 -23.67
C ARG A 88 7.58 -7.91 -24.72
N SER A 89 8.72 -8.45 -25.15
CA SER A 89 9.42 -8.05 -26.36
C SER A 89 8.49 -8.35 -27.51
N ARG A 90 7.56 -7.43 -27.79
CA ARG A 90 6.96 -7.31 -29.10
C ARG A 90 8.05 -6.78 -30.01
N ARG A 91 8.89 -7.72 -30.46
CA ARG A 91 9.42 -7.70 -31.81
C ARG A 91 8.25 -7.49 -32.76
N SER A 92 8.13 -6.28 -33.28
CA SER A 92 7.55 -6.04 -34.60
C SER A 92 8.58 -5.28 -35.42
N ALA A 93 9.71 -5.94 -35.65
CA ALA A 93 10.45 -5.79 -36.89
C ALA A 93 9.74 -6.65 -37.95
N VAL A 94 8.72 -6.08 -38.60
CA VAL A 94 8.16 -6.64 -39.83
C VAL A 94 7.98 -5.49 -40.82
N GLY A 95 8.74 -5.54 -41.91
CA GLY A 95 8.23 -5.07 -43.20
C GLY A 95 8.69 -3.71 -43.72
N ARG A 96 10.00 -3.46 -43.78
CA ARG A 96 10.54 -2.58 -44.84
C ARG A 96 10.44 -3.35 -46.16
N LYS A 97 9.41 -3.08 -46.99
CA LYS A 97 9.46 -3.42 -48.42
C LYS A 97 9.05 -2.21 -49.26
N ARG A 98 10.05 -1.64 -49.91
CA ARG A 98 9.96 -0.68 -51.01
C ARG A 98 9.29 -1.35 -52.22
N ARG A 99 8.44 -0.63 -52.95
CA ARG A 99 8.56 -0.25 -54.39
C ARG A 99 7.20 0.04 -55.04
N ASN A 100 7.19 1.11 -55.84
CA ASN A 100 6.33 1.48 -56.98
C ASN A 100 5.33 0.43 -57.50
N ASN A 101 4.15 0.87 -57.95
CA ASN A 101 3.91 1.22 -59.37
C ASN A 101 2.46 1.71 -59.59
N GLN A 102 2.33 2.73 -60.46
CA GLN A 102 1.13 3.29 -61.12
C GLN A 102 0.22 4.20 -60.31
#